data_AF-A0A7K9NPB7-F1
#
_entry.id   AF-A0A7K9NPB7-F1
#
_cell.length_a   1.000
_cell.length_b   1.000
_cell.length_c   1.000
_cell.angle_alpha   90.00
_cell.angle_beta   90.00
_cell.angle_gamma   90.00
#
_symmetry.space_group_name_H-M   'P 1'
#
loop_
_entity.id
_entity.type
_entity.pdbx_description
1 polymer ?
#
loop_
_entity_poly.entity_id
_entity_poly.type
_entity_poly.pdbx_seq_one_letter_code
_entity_poly.pdbx_strand_id
1 'polypeptide(L)'
;MRHLLRMAGHSGCTNMHARNLAIVWAPNLLRSRDIEASGFNGTAAFMEVRVQSIVVEFILTHVEQLFGDAPLRGTRGTLGVLG
;
A
#
# COMPACT_ATOMS: atom_id res chain seq x y z
N MET A 1 -2.44 -4.80 -6.02
CA MET A 1 -1.83 -3.45 -6.08
C MET A 1 -1.48 -2.97 -7.49
N ARG A 2 -0.89 -3.80 -8.37
CA ARG A 2 -0.55 -3.40 -9.76
C ARG A 2 -1.70 -2.79 -10.59
N HIS A 3 -2.96 -3.19 -10.36
CA HIS A 3 -4.11 -2.56 -11.03
C HIS A 3 -4.34 -1.10 -10.60
N LEU A 4 -4.28 -0.82 -9.29
CA LEU A 4 -4.40 0.54 -8.76
C LEU A 4 -3.23 1.42 -9.22
N LEU A 5 -2.01 0.88 -9.28
CA LEU A 5 -0.85 1.57 -9.85
C LEU A 5 -1.08 1.95 -11.32
N ARG A 6 -1.63 1.04 -12.13
CA ARG A 6 -1.98 1.33 -13.53
C ARG A 6 -3.01 2.46 -13.64
N MET A 7 -4.02 2.49 -12.76
CA MET A 7 -4.97 3.61 -12.73
C MET A 7 -4.29 4.93 -12.36
N ALA A 8 -3.39 4.92 -11.37
CA ALA A 8 -2.61 6.11 -10.99
C ALA A 8 -1.78 6.65 -12.16
N GLY A 9 -1.27 5.77 -13.03
CA GLY A 9 -0.57 6.15 -14.27
C GLY A 9 -1.43 6.92 -15.28
N HIS A 10 -2.76 6.83 -15.18
CA HIS A 10 -3.73 7.60 -15.98
C HIS A 10 -4.35 8.76 -15.18
N SER A 11 -3.69 9.21 -14.12
CA SER A 11 -4.19 10.31 -13.26
C SER A 11 -4.42 11.62 -14.01
N GLY A 12 -3.68 11.90 -15.08
CA GLY A 12 -3.87 13.11 -15.91
C GLY A 12 -5.25 13.24 -16.56
N CYS A 13 -5.94 12.12 -16.83
CA CYS A 13 -7.30 12.13 -17.40
C CYS A 13 -8.38 11.71 -16.39
N THR A 14 -8.02 10.97 -15.33
CA THR A 14 -8.98 10.46 -14.33
C THR A 14 -9.02 11.29 -13.05
N ASN A 15 -8.03 12.16 -12.83
CA ASN A 15 -7.75 12.82 -11.56
C ASN A 15 -7.53 11.86 -10.36
N MET A 16 -7.22 10.59 -10.64
CA MET A 16 -7.01 9.55 -9.61
C MET A 16 -5.52 9.31 -9.36
N HIS A 17 -4.88 10.25 -8.67
CA HIS A 17 -3.51 10.09 -8.17
C HIS A 17 -3.41 8.97 -7.13
N ALA A 18 -2.20 8.45 -6.87
CA ALA A 18 -1.98 7.42 -5.84
C ALA A 18 -2.57 7.81 -4.47
N ARG A 19 -2.46 9.10 -4.09
CA ARG A 19 -3.08 9.66 -2.88
C ARG A 19 -4.59 9.52 -2.86
N ASN A 20 -5.26 9.90 -3.95
CA ASN A 20 -6.73 9.82 -4.05
C ASN A 20 -7.21 8.36 -4.03
N LEU A 21 -6.47 7.48 -4.72
CA LEU A 21 -6.72 6.05 -4.68
C LEU A 21 -6.51 5.48 -3.28
N ALA A 22 -5.50 5.91 -2.55
CA ALA A 22 -5.24 5.43 -1.20
C ALA A 22 -6.39 5.76 -0.23
N ILE A 23 -6.95 6.97 -0.31
CA ILE A 23 -8.08 7.38 0.54
C ILE A 23 -9.30 6.47 0.32
N VAL A 24 -9.66 6.19 -0.93
CA VAL A 24 -10.87 5.42 -1.25
C VAL A 24 -10.68 3.91 -1.08
N TRP A 25 -9.46 3.40 -1.27
CA TRP A 25 -9.18 1.96 -1.18
C TRP A 25 -8.71 1.51 0.20
N ALA A 26 -8.16 2.39 1.04
CA ALA A 26 -7.74 2.11 2.42
C ALA A 26 -8.71 1.22 3.22
N PRO A 27 -10.00 1.59 3.38
CA PRO A 27 -10.94 0.81 4.20
C PRO A 27 -11.28 -0.56 3.61
N ASN A 28 -11.03 -0.77 2.31
CA ASN A 28 -11.28 -2.04 1.64
C ASN A 28 -10.05 -2.96 1.67
N LEU A 29 -8.85 -2.38 1.63
CA LEU A 29 -7.59 -3.13 1.61
C LEU A 29 -7.10 -3.49 3.01
N LEU A 30 -7.39 -2.65 4.01
CA LEU A 30 -6.96 -2.81 5.40
C LEU A 30 -8.18 -3.03 6.31
N ARG A 31 -9.06 -3.95 5.93
CA ARG A 31 -10.24 -4.29 6.72
C ARG A 31 -9.93 -5.46 7.65
N SER A 32 -10.18 -5.30 8.95
CA SER A 32 -10.11 -6.39 9.92
C SER A 32 -11.11 -6.16 11.07
N ARG A 33 -11.40 -7.22 11.85
CA ARG A 33 -12.29 -7.11 13.03
C ARG A 33 -11.76 -6.13 14.08
N ASP A 34 -10.45 -6.10 14.30
CA ASP A 34 -9.84 -5.22 15.30
C ASP A 34 -9.94 -3.74 14.90
N ILE A 35 -9.77 -3.49 13.60
CA ILE A 35 -9.90 -2.17 12.97
C ILE A 35 -11.37 -1.69 12.99
N GLU A 36 -12.35 -2.58 12.89
CA GLU A 36 -13.76 -2.21 13.04
C GLU A 36 -14.13 -1.94 14.51
N ALA A 37 -13.49 -2.64 15.45
CA ALA A 37 -13.72 -2.49 16.88
C ALA A 37 -13.16 -1.18 17.46
N SER A 38 -12.15 -0.57 16.85
CA SER A 38 -11.69 0.77 17.25
C SER A 38 -12.73 1.87 17.01
N GLY A 39 -13.72 1.60 16.15
CA GLY A 39 -14.82 2.50 15.79
C GLY A 39 -15.67 2.99 16.96
N PHE A 40 -15.60 2.33 18.12
CA PHE A 40 -16.32 2.74 19.34
C PHE A 40 -15.70 3.98 20.02
N ASN A 41 -14.51 4.41 19.63
CA ASN A 41 -13.88 5.65 20.09
C ASN A 41 -13.59 6.57 18.88
N GLY A 42 -14.46 7.56 18.65
CA GLY A 42 -14.45 8.39 17.43
C GLY A 42 -13.09 9.00 17.07
N THR A 43 -12.30 9.46 18.05
CA THR A 43 -10.94 10.00 17.80
C THR A 43 -9.99 8.93 17.29
N ALA A 44 -10.06 7.71 17.84
CA ALA A 44 -9.26 6.58 17.39
C ALA A 44 -9.63 6.17 15.96
N ALA A 45 -10.92 6.14 15.65
CA ALA A 45 -11.42 5.84 14.31
C ALA A 45 -10.89 6.81 13.23
N PHE A 46 -10.88 8.12 13.51
CA PHE A 46 -10.32 9.11 12.58
C PHE A 46 -8.81 8.94 12.37
N MET A 47 -8.07 8.69 13.46
CA MET A 47 -6.63 8.44 13.38
C MET A 47 -6.34 7.19 12.56
N GLU A 48 -7.15 6.15 12.71
CA GLU A 48 -6.98 4.90 11.99
C GLU A 48 -7.26 5.03 10.50
N VAL A 49 -8.33 5.74 10.10
CA VAL A 49 -8.60 6.06 8.69
C VAL A 49 -7.43 6.79 8.04
N ARG A 50 -6.82 7.73 8.77
CA ARG A 50 -5.62 8.44 8.30
C ARG A 50 -4.44 7.49 8.14
N VAL A 51 -4.16 6.66 9.14
CA VAL A 51 -3.04 5.69 9.09
C VAL A 51 -3.22 4.72 7.94
N GLN A 52 -4.42 4.17 7.75
CA GLN A 52 -4.69 3.25 6.63
C GLN A 52 -4.44 3.92 5.27
N SER A 53 -4.89 5.16 5.10
CA SER A 53 -4.66 5.92 3.87
C SER A 53 -3.16 6.13 3.60
N ILE A 54 -2.38 6.47 4.63
CA ILE A 54 -0.92 6.62 4.51
C ILE A 54 -0.25 5.30 4.13
N VAL A 55 -0.62 4.21 4.80
CA VAL A 55 -0.07 2.89 4.51
C VAL A 55 -0.38 2.46 3.08
N VAL A 56 -1.62 2.64 2.61
CA VAL A 56 -1.99 2.30 1.23
C VAL A 56 -1.28 3.19 0.21
N GLU A 57 -1.13 4.50 0.46
CA GLU A 57 -0.35 5.39 -0.42
C GLU A 57 1.11 4.93 -0.52
N PHE A 58 1.71 4.53 0.61
CA PHE A 58 3.05 3.96 0.64
C PHE A 58 3.14 2.68 -0.20
N ILE A 59 2.21 1.74 0.01
CA ILE A 59 2.19 0.49 -0.76
C ILE A 59 2.02 0.77 -2.26
N LEU A 60 1.14 1.71 -2.65
CA LEU A 60 0.90 2.07 -4.05
C LEU A 60 2.09 2.75 -4.73
N THR A 61 2.86 3.54 -3.99
CA THR A 61 4.05 4.22 -4.52
C THR A 61 5.29 3.32 -4.57
N HIS A 62 5.27 2.17 -3.87
CA HIS A 62 6.38 1.22 -3.79
C HIS A 62 6.02 -0.19 -4.28
N VAL A 63 4.95 -0.34 -5.09
CA VAL A 63 4.43 -1.66 -5.53
C VAL A 63 5.50 -2.56 -6.13
N GLU A 64 6.37 -2.02 -6.99
CA GLU A 64 7.43 -2.81 -7.64
C GLU A 64 8.54 -3.23 -6.67
N GLN A 65 8.78 -2.47 -5.61
CA GLN A 65 9.77 -2.84 -4.59
C GLN A 65 9.22 -3.87 -3.61
N LEU A 66 7.93 -3.78 -3.28
CA LEU A 66 7.25 -4.66 -2.33
C LEU A 66 6.79 -5.97 -2.96
N PHE A 67 6.40 -5.95 -4.23
CA PHE A 67 5.78 -7.07 -4.93
C PHE A 67 6.39 -7.35 -6.32
N GLY A 68 7.52 -6.76 -6.65
CA GLY A 68 8.29 -7.12 -7.84
C GLY A 68 9.12 -8.39 -7.61
N ASP A 69 9.60 -8.99 -8.70
CA ASP A 69 10.46 -10.19 -8.65
C ASP A 69 11.93 -9.86 -8.33
N ALA A 70 12.22 -8.61 -7.97
CA ALA A 70 13.56 -8.20 -7.60
C ALA A 70 13.97 -8.91 -6.30
N PRO A 71 15.10 -9.64 -6.28
CA PRO A 71 15.63 -10.19 -5.04
C PRO A 71 15.77 -9.06 -4.03
N LEU A 72 15.21 -9.24 -2.82
CA LEU A 72 15.44 -8.31 -1.72
C LEU A 72 16.94 -8.07 -1.64
N ARG A 73 17.37 -6.81 -1.79
CA ARG A 73 18.79 -6.41 -1.94
C ARG A 73 19.69 -6.75 -0.74
N GLY A 74 19.24 -7.60 0.18
CA GLY A 74 19.97 -8.17 1.33
C GLY A 74 20.32 -9.66 1.22
N THR A 75 19.83 -10.44 0.24
CA THR A 75 20.25 -11.85 0.07
C THR A 75 21.38 -11.98 -0.96
N ARG A 76 22.44 -11.19 -0.81
CA ARG A 76 23.73 -11.48 -1.46
C ARG A 76 24.65 -12.14 -0.43
N GLY A 77 24.20 -13.27 0.09
CA GLY A 77 25.00 -14.19 0.90
C GLY A 77 25.17 -15.50 0.15
N THR A 78 26.40 -15.78 -0.28
CA THR A 78 26.95 -17.11 -0.56
C THR A 78 26.19 -18.01 -1.55
N LEU A 79 26.30 -17.76 -2.85
CA LEU A 79 26.34 -18.85 -3.84
C LEU A 79 27.04 -18.35 -5.10
N GLY A 80 28.32 -18.66 -5.24
CA GLY A 80 29.13 -18.18 -6.37
C GLY A 80 30.63 -18.34 -6.19
N VAL A 81 31.05 -19.37 -5.44
CA VAL A 81 32.36 -20.00 -5.62
C VAL A 81 32.05 -21.49 -5.56
N LEU A 82 32.60 -22.25 -6.52
CA LEU A 82 32.39 -23.68 -6.83
C LEU A 82 31.50 -23.91 -8.07
N GLY A 83 32.17 -24.17 -9.19
CA GLY A 83 31.60 -24.62 -10.46
C GLY A 83 32.36 -24.04 -11.63
#